data_AF-A0A3E1NF69-F1
#
_entry.id   AF-A0A3E1NF69-F1
#
_cell.length_a   1.000
_cell.length_b   1.000
_cell.length_c   1.000
_cell.angle_alpha   90.00
_cell.angle_beta   90.00
_cell.angle_gamma   90.00
#
_symmetry.space_group_name_H-M   'P 1'
#
loop_
_entity.id
_entity.type
_entity.pdbx_description
1 polymer ?
#
loop_
_entity_poly.entity_id
_entity_poly.type
_entity_poly.pdbx_seq_one_letter_code
_entity_poly.pdbx_strand_id
1 'polypeptide(L)'
;MALFKKYAFIGLYMAGALGCTSKLHTAESAAATADSSGEFSIAILPDTQYYTEESQGGNIGYFKAQTDWIMKNKEKEHIAYVIQVGDIVDKGDLYPRQWENAWAAMSTLETPYAGHPYDMPYGMAVGNHDQSPSQFAVSGKTMNYNKYYGVSHFAGRPYYGGHYGNDNDSHYDLFSAGGVDMLVIYMEFDAFDEMQDKLNDWACSILDKYADRKAIIVSHYIIGFNKVPGVNNGGPASFGKQGERMYDRLKTRRNLCLMICGHVGDNGEGYRKDAYAGNTVKTFLSDYQSRPHGGNGLMRLMTFSKKNDQIRVRTLSPYLGIEEEDADSKFVKPWFKESGASRVFDFNNDSKSEPAVFSEAVWTVNGKAAGNFGKKGDIAVPADFSGTGQATLAVYDTVQAVFHIQGQPDIALGQPGDVPLPADYDGDGVADAAVWRPANATWYIKGREPLKHGWKDAIPVPADYDGDGRTEPAVWRRQNNTWYIAEVGNVPFGITGDIPVPGDYNGDGKAEMAVFRPSNGAWYVYGSKDSVLLGQPGDIPVPGDYLGEGKIHPAVYRPQTGALYLHNGQTLPVAATRETIVNLPYHIKRSVF
;
A
#
# COMPACT_ATOMS: atom_id res chain seq x y z
N MET A 1 24.10 -8.80 83.54
CA MET A 1 22.82 -9.37 83.07
C MET A 1 22.04 -8.26 82.39
N ALA A 2 21.68 -8.49 81.12
CA ALA A 2 20.73 -7.75 80.30
C ALA A 2 20.99 -6.28 79.90
N LEU A 3 20.86 -6.11 78.58
CA LEU A 3 20.87 -4.93 77.71
C LEU A 3 20.18 -3.67 78.27
N PHE A 4 20.68 -2.49 77.89
CA PHE A 4 20.01 -1.62 76.90
C PHE A 4 20.84 -0.39 76.52
N LYS A 5 20.70 0.01 75.25
CA LYS A 5 21.04 1.30 74.60
C LYS A 5 22.51 1.65 74.44
N LYS A 6 22.94 1.85 73.18
CA LYS A 6 24.10 2.71 72.86
C LYS A 6 23.69 3.82 71.90
N TYR A 7 24.11 5.01 72.33
CA TYR A 7 24.05 6.30 71.66
C TYR A 7 25.10 6.42 70.54
N ALA A 8 24.86 7.42 69.70
CA ALA A 8 25.68 7.98 68.63
C ALA A 8 27.15 8.27 68.98
N PHE A 9 28.05 8.27 67.97
CA PHE A 9 28.69 9.46 67.39
C PHE A 9 29.82 9.07 66.39
N ILE A 10 29.78 9.73 65.23
CA ILE A 10 30.85 10.26 64.35
C ILE A 10 32.16 9.48 64.14
N GLY A 11 32.51 9.28 62.86
CA GLY A 11 33.88 8.98 62.40
C GLY A 11 33.99 8.86 60.88
N LEU A 12 34.60 9.86 60.24
CA LEU A 12 34.91 9.99 58.81
C LEU A 12 36.10 9.09 58.41
N TYR A 13 36.09 8.42 57.25
CA TYR A 13 37.13 8.46 56.18
C TYR A 13 36.92 7.40 55.07
N MET A 14 37.39 7.76 53.87
CA MET A 14 37.14 7.23 52.52
C MET A 14 37.54 5.77 52.19
N ALA A 15 36.80 5.18 51.24
CA ALA A 15 37.25 4.59 49.96
C ALA A 15 35.98 4.18 49.18
N GLY A 16 35.66 4.64 47.98
CA GLY A 16 36.37 4.37 46.74
C GLY A 16 35.55 3.37 45.90
N ALA A 17 34.62 3.85 45.07
CA ALA A 17 34.09 3.10 43.93
C ALA A 17 33.44 4.09 42.95
N LEU A 18 33.94 4.09 41.71
CA LEU A 18 33.45 4.91 40.60
C LEU A 18 32.00 4.57 40.28
N GLY A 19 31.12 5.56 40.40
CA GLY A 19 29.78 5.51 39.82
C GLY A 19 29.85 5.80 38.32
N CYS A 20 29.68 4.78 37.51
CA CYS A 20 29.44 4.91 36.07
C CYS A 20 28.04 5.51 35.88
N THR A 21 27.95 6.80 35.58
CA THR A 21 26.70 7.42 35.14
C THR A 21 26.52 7.14 33.66
N SER A 22 25.62 6.22 33.32
CA SER A 22 25.13 6.05 31.95
C SER A 22 24.37 7.31 31.54
N LYS A 23 25.02 8.15 30.73
CA LYS A 23 24.30 9.16 29.95
C LYS A 23 23.49 8.41 28.89
N LEU A 24 22.18 8.37 29.08
CA LEU A 24 21.23 8.10 28.01
C LEU A 24 21.44 9.19 26.95
N HIS A 25 22.10 8.83 25.85
CA HIS A 25 22.07 9.62 24.63
C HIS A 25 20.68 9.46 24.03
N THR A 26 19.80 10.43 24.29
CA THR A 26 18.68 10.69 23.39
C THR A 26 19.29 11.23 22.11
N ALA A 27 19.32 10.42 21.06
CA ALA A 27 19.54 10.89 19.70
C ALA A 27 18.34 11.76 19.33
N GLU A 28 18.44 13.07 19.50
CA GLU A 28 17.62 13.99 18.74
C GLU A 28 18.01 13.81 17.28
N SER A 29 17.15 13.14 16.51
CA SER A 29 17.25 13.14 15.06
C SER A 29 17.20 14.60 14.62
N ALA A 30 18.16 15.00 13.78
CA ALA A 30 18.11 16.30 13.14
C ALA A 30 16.82 16.33 12.31
N ALA A 31 15.82 17.05 12.80
CA ALA A 31 14.61 17.33 12.06
C ALA A 31 15.00 18.12 10.81
N ALA A 32 15.15 17.42 9.69
CA ALA A 32 15.16 18.02 8.38
C ALA A 32 13.92 18.91 8.29
N THR A 33 14.11 20.16 7.87
CA THR A 33 13.03 21.13 7.67
C THR A 33 11.90 20.46 6.91
N ALA A 34 10.77 20.25 7.59
CA ALA A 34 9.60 19.60 7.02
C ALA A 34 9.22 20.35 5.75
N ASP A 35 9.45 19.73 4.61
CA ASP A 35 8.88 20.22 3.37
C ASP A 35 7.35 20.26 3.54
N SER A 36 6.76 21.40 3.22
CA SER A 36 5.33 21.66 3.32
C SER A 36 4.46 20.68 2.51
N SER A 37 5.07 19.94 1.58
CA SER A 37 4.43 18.88 0.82
C SER A 37 4.08 17.64 1.67
N GLY A 38 4.89 17.33 2.70
CA GLY A 38 4.81 16.06 3.43
C GLY A 38 5.21 14.84 2.59
N GLU A 39 5.91 15.04 1.47
CA GLU A 39 6.33 13.99 0.54
C GLU A 39 7.82 13.64 0.69
N PHE A 40 8.18 12.42 0.32
CA PHE A 40 9.57 11.97 0.21
C PHE A 40 9.69 10.90 -0.86
N SER A 41 10.89 10.65 -1.36
CA SER A 41 11.16 9.62 -2.35
C SER A 41 12.22 8.63 -1.88
N ILE A 42 12.09 7.41 -2.38
CA ILE A 42 13.11 6.37 -2.31
C ILE A 42 13.58 6.08 -3.73
N ALA A 43 14.88 6.14 -3.97
CA ALA A 43 15.48 5.74 -5.24
C ALA A 43 15.84 4.25 -5.17
N ILE A 44 15.45 3.49 -6.19
CA ILE A 44 15.72 2.06 -6.33
C ILE A 44 16.75 1.87 -7.43
N LEU A 45 17.94 1.40 -7.05
CA LEU A 45 19.00 0.98 -7.95
C LEU A 45 18.77 -0.51 -8.26
N PRO A 46 18.65 -0.88 -9.56
CA PRO A 46 18.37 -2.26 -9.98
C PRO A 46 19.61 -3.15 -9.82
N ASP A 47 19.53 -4.35 -10.36
CA ASP A 47 20.65 -5.24 -10.65
C ASP A 47 21.70 -4.53 -11.54
N THR A 48 22.93 -4.41 -11.05
CA THR A 48 24.01 -3.65 -11.70
C THR A 48 25.19 -4.50 -12.15
N GLN A 49 25.07 -5.83 -12.07
CA GLN A 49 26.15 -6.78 -12.28
C GLN A 49 26.84 -6.60 -13.64
N TYR A 50 26.10 -6.26 -14.69
CA TYR A 50 26.69 -6.00 -16.02
C TYR A 50 27.35 -4.63 -16.15
N TYR A 51 27.02 -3.65 -15.30
CA TYR A 51 27.75 -2.37 -15.24
C TYR A 51 29.10 -2.54 -14.59
N THR A 52 29.16 -3.33 -13.52
CA THR A 52 30.39 -3.54 -12.75
C THR A 52 31.32 -4.54 -13.42
N GLU A 53 30.78 -5.53 -14.13
CA GLU A 53 31.56 -6.42 -15.01
C GLU A 53 32.01 -5.72 -16.30
N GLU A 54 31.29 -4.68 -16.74
CA GLU A 54 31.40 -4.09 -18.08
C GLU A 54 31.13 -5.12 -19.19
N SER A 55 30.06 -5.89 -19.01
CA SER A 55 29.59 -6.93 -19.93
C SER A 55 28.20 -6.60 -20.48
N GLN A 56 27.76 -7.33 -21.51
CA GLN A 56 26.45 -7.14 -22.16
C GLN A 56 26.17 -5.69 -22.62
N GLY A 57 27.24 -4.94 -22.92
CA GLY A 57 27.17 -3.53 -23.28
C GLY A 57 27.00 -2.56 -22.11
N GLY A 58 26.89 -3.08 -20.88
CA GLY A 58 26.99 -2.33 -19.64
C GLY A 58 28.39 -1.75 -19.44
N ASN A 59 28.47 -0.64 -18.71
CA ASN A 59 29.71 -0.02 -18.29
C ASN A 59 29.47 0.77 -17.00
N ILE A 60 30.55 1.08 -16.28
CA ILE A 60 30.44 1.73 -14.96
C ILE A 60 29.82 3.14 -15.02
N GLY A 61 29.84 3.80 -16.18
CA GLY A 61 29.22 5.10 -16.40
C GLY A 61 27.71 5.11 -16.18
N TYR A 62 27.01 4.01 -16.45
CA TYR A 62 25.58 3.88 -16.16
C TYR A 62 25.31 3.94 -14.65
N PHE A 63 26.03 3.13 -13.87
CA PHE A 63 25.88 3.08 -12.42
C PHE A 63 26.24 4.43 -11.78
N LYS A 64 27.35 5.03 -12.21
CA LYS A 64 27.76 6.36 -11.73
C LYS A 64 26.73 7.43 -12.08
N ALA A 65 26.13 7.39 -13.26
CA ALA A 65 25.10 8.35 -13.64
C ALA A 65 23.86 8.27 -12.74
N GLN A 66 23.48 7.07 -12.27
CA GLN A 66 22.39 6.89 -11.32
C GLN A 66 22.71 7.56 -9.97
N THR A 67 23.86 7.26 -9.37
CA THR A 67 24.23 7.81 -8.05
C THR A 67 24.54 9.31 -8.11
N ASP A 68 25.18 9.80 -9.18
CA ASP A 68 25.38 11.24 -9.42
C ASP A 68 24.04 11.97 -9.53
N TRP A 69 23.08 11.39 -10.25
CA TRP A 69 21.75 11.98 -10.42
C TRP A 69 20.98 12.03 -9.11
N ILE A 70 21.03 10.96 -8.31
CA ILE A 70 20.42 10.95 -6.97
C ILE A 70 20.96 12.12 -6.14
N MET A 71 22.28 12.26 -6.03
CA MET A 71 22.89 13.32 -5.22
C MET A 71 22.60 14.72 -5.75
N LYS A 72 22.50 14.87 -7.08
CA LYS A 72 22.17 16.14 -7.74
C LYS A 72 20.70 16.53 -7.58
N ASN A 73 19.79 15.56 -7.48
CA ASN A 73 18.33 15.80 -7.50
C ASN A 73 17.65 15.54 -6.14
N LYS A 74 18.39 15.12 -5.10
CA LYS A 74 17.84 14.79 -3.78
C LYS A 74 16.91 15.85 -3.19
N GLU A 75 17.25 17.15 -3.28
CA GLU A 75 16.37 18.20 -2.77
C GLU A 75 15.12 18.39 -3.65
N LYS A 76 15.27 18.30 -4.97
CA LYS A 76 14.19 18.51 -5.95
C LYS A 76 13.17 17.37 -5.95
N GLU A 77 13.64 16.14 -5.84
CA GLU A 77 12.83 14.94 -5.90
C GLU A 77 12.54 14.38 -4.49
N HIS A 78 12.92 15.12 -3.44
CA HIS A 78 12.74 14.75 -2.03
C HIS A 78 13.32 13.39 -1.66
N ILE A 79 14.44 13.00 -2.26
CA ILE A 79 15.06 11.68 -2.03
C ILE A 79 15.59 11.62 -0.60
N ALA A 80 15.03 10.71 0.18
CA ALA A 80 15.40 10.51 1.58
C ALA A 80 16.17 9.20 1.82
N TYR A 81 16.10 8.27 0.87
CA TYR A 81 16.68 6.94 1.01
C TYR A 81 16.97 6.30 -0.36
N VAL A 82 17.97 5.41 -0.41
CA VAL A 82 18.33 4.63 -1.60
C VAL A 82 18.35 3.13 -1.27
N ILE A 83 17.71 2.33 -2.12
CA ILE A 83 17.72 0.87 -2.03
C ILE A 83 18.45 0.32 -3.25
N GLN A 84 19.46 -0.54 -3.04
CA GLN A 84 20.00 -1.40 -4.08
C GLN A 84 19.48 -2.83 -3.88
N VAL A 85 18.94 -3.45 -4.93
CA VAL A 85 18.13 -4.69 -4.83
C VAL A 85 18.92 -6.00 -5.00
N GLY A 86 20.25 -5.98 -4.91
CA GLY A 86 21.14 -7.14 -5.10
C GLY A 86 21.69 -7.26 -6.51
N ASP A 87 22.53 -8.26 -6.72
CA ASP A 87 23.35 -8.44 -7.91
C ASP A 87 24.10 -7.16 -8.28
N ILE A 88 24.88 -6.71 -7.30
CA ILE A 88 25.74 -5.53 -7.43
C ILE A 88 26.87 -5.87 -8.39
N VAL A 89 27.39 -7.09 -8.29
CA VAL A 89 28.46 -7.66 -9.12
C VAL A 89 28.01 -8.97 -9.79
N ASP A 90 28.71 -9.39 -10.86
CA ASP A 90 28.36 -10.60 -11.62
C ASP A 90 29.03 -11.87 -11.08
N LYS A 91 30.22 -11.73 -10.48
CA LYS A 91 31.09 -12.88 -10.13
C LYS A 91 31.48 -12.94 -8.66
N GLY A 92 30.74 -12.24 -7.80
CA GLY A 92 30.90 -12.25 -6.35
C GLY A 92 32.37 -12.15 -5.93
N ASP A 93 32.81 -13.09 -5.09
CA ASP A 93 34.18 -13.13 -4.59
C ASP A 93 35.25 -13.55 -5.61
N LEU A 94 34.86 -14.13 -6.76
CA LEU A 94 35.80 -14.61 -7.77
C LEU A 94 36.44 -13.48 -8.56
N TYR A 95 35.82 -12.29 -8.60
CA TYR A 95 36.34 -11.16 -9.38
C TYR A 95 36.29 -9.84 -8.60
N PRO A 96 37.24 -9.60 -7.67
CA PRO A 96 37.24 -8.43 -6.78
C PRO A 96 37.20 -7.07 -7.48
N ARG A 97 37.61 -6.98 -8.75
CA ARG A 97 37.58 -5.74 -9.53
C ARG A 97 36.16 -5.21 -9.75
N GLN A 98 35.15 -6.08 -9.86
CA GLN A 98 33.76 -5.65 -9.96
C GLN A 98 33.31 -4.90 -8.69
N TRP A 99 33.78 -5.30 -7.51
CA TRP A 99 33.50 -4.59 -6.26
C TRP A 99 34.19 -3.23 -6.17
N GLU A 100 35.40 -3.08 -6.73
CA GLU A 100 36.04 -1.77 -6.87
C GLU A 100 35.22 -0.84 -7.77
N ASN A 101 34.68 -1.37 -8.86
CA ASN A 101 33.80 -0.63 -9.77
C ASN A 101 32.50 -0.23 -9.06
N ALA A 102 31.83 -1.18 -8.39
CA ALA A 102 30.63 -0.91 -7.60
C ALA A 102 30.88 0.20 -6.55
N TRP A 103 31.99 0.09 -5.82
CA TRP A 103 32.40 1.09 -4.82
C TRP A 103 32.61 2.48 -5.44
N ALA A 104 33.23 2.55 -6.63
CA ALA A 104 33.44 3.82 -7.33
C ALA A 104 32.12 4.53 -7.70
N ALA A 105 31.03 3.79 -7.95
CA ALA A 105 29.71 4.37 -8.17
C ALA A 105 29.00 4.71 -6.85
N MET A 106 28.94 3.76 -5.91
CA MET A 106 28.16 3.87 -4.66
C MET A 106 28.73 4.87 -3.67
N SER A 107 30.06 5.02 -3.58
CA SER A 107 30.70 6.00 -2.68
C SER A 107 30.32 7.46 -2.98
N THR A 108 29.73 7.73 -4.15
CA THR A 108 29.11 9.03 -4.45
C THR A 108 28.01 9.40 -3.44
N LEU A 109 27.22 8.42 -2.99
CA LEU A 109 26.15 8.62 -2.00
C LEU A 109 26.71 9.01 -0.62
N GLU A 110 28.00 8.76 -0.36
CA GLU A 110 28.67 9.09 0.89
C GLU A 110 29.19 10.52 0.97
N THR A 111 28.78 11.37 0.03
CA THR A 111 29.11 12.80 0.08
C THR A 111 28.17 13.51 1.06
N PRO A 112 28.66 14.10 2.17
CA PRO A 112 27.81 14.77 3.15
C PRO A 112 27.01 15.95 2.57
N TYR A 113 25.81 16.17 3.09
CA TYR A 113 24.96 17.31 2.70
C TYR A 113 24.07 17.80 3.87
N ALA A 114 23.30 18.85 3.65
CA ALA A 114 22.49 19.47 4.69
C ALA A 114 21.49 18.47 5.31
N GLY A 115 21.49 18.36 6.64
CA GLY A 115 20.66 17.38 7.39
C GLY A 115 21.24 15.96 7.46
N HIS A 116 22.23 15.67 6.62
CA HIS A 116 22.81 14.33 6.44
C HIS A 116 24.35 14.42 6.47
N PRO A 117 24.94 14.50 7.67
CA PRO A 117 26.37 14.78 7.84
C PRO A 117 27.29 13.59 7.51
N TYR A 118 26.72 12.42 7.26
CA TYR A 118 27.44 11.20 6.87
C TYR A 118 27.31 10.97 5.36
N ASP A 119 26.07 10.91 4.86
CA ASP A 119 25.76 10.38 3.54
C ASP A 119 24.25 10.50 3.21
N MET A 120 23.89 10.22 1.96
CA MET A 120 22.52 9.84 1.62
C MET A 120 22.24 8.47 2.24
N PRO A 121 21.22 8.30 3.10
CA PRO A 121 20.90 6.98 3.66
C PRO A 121 20.67 5.95 2.56
N TYR A 122 21.36 4.81 2.65
CA TYR A 122 21.19 3.71 1.72
C TYR A 122 21.48 2.36 2.37
N GLY A 123 20.85 1.32 1.82
CA GLY A 123 21.11 -0.07 2.14
C GLY A 123 21.00 -0.95 0.89
N MET A 124 21.52 -2.18 0.99
CA MET A 124 21.77 -3.03 -0.17
C MET A 124 21.39 -4.48 0.12
N ALA A 125 20.60 -5.10 -0.75
CA ALA A 125 20.37 -6.54 -0.67
C ALA A 125 21.58 -7.29 -1.25
N VAL A 126 21.79 -8.52 -0.80
CA VAL A 126 22.74 -9.44 -1.41
C VAL A 126 21.98 -10.31 -2.41
N GLY A 127 22.39 -10.27 -3.67
CA GLY A 127 21.86 -11.11 -4.74
C GLY A 127 22.63 -12.41 -4.93
N ASN A 128 22.17 -13.23 -5.86
CA ASN A 128 22.81 -14.52 -6.13
C ASN A 128 24.21 -14.34 -6.72
N HIS A 129 24.42 -13.40 -7.64
CA HIS A 129 25.73 -13.13 -8.24
C HIS A 129 26.73 -12.50 -7.27
N ASP A 130 26.25 -11.83 -6.21
CA ASP A 130 27.10 -11.30 -5.14
C ASP A 130 27.73 -12.42 -4.29
N GLN A 131 26.99 -13.52 -4.11
CA GLN A 131 27.47 -14.73 -3.42
C GLN A 131 28.33 -15.60 -4.35
N SER A 132 27.88 -15.85 -5.58
CA SER A 132 28.56 -16.70 -6.57
C SER A 132 27.94 -16.50 -7.95
N PRO A 133 28.68 -16.60 -9.07
CA PRO A 133 28.11 -16.49 -10.43
C PRO A 133 27.21 -17.69 -10.77
N SER A 134 26.00 -17.71 -10.22
CA SER A 134 25.02 -18.80 -10.28
C SER A 134 23.63 -18.21 -10.09
N GLN A 135 22.64 -18.70 -10.84
CA GLN A 135 21.23 -18.38 -10.61
C GLN A 135 20.70 -18.89 -9.26
N PHE A 136 21.38 -19.89 -8.69
CA PHE A 136 21.04 -20.50 -7.40
C PHE A 136 22.30 -20.54 -6.55
N ALA A 137 22.74 -19.39 -6.05
CA ALA A 137 23.89 -19.34 -5.16
C ALA A 137 23.52 -19.87 -3.76
N VAL A 138 24.54 -20.35 -3.04
CA VAL A 138 24.45 -20.88 -1.67
C VAL A 138 24.96 -19.79 -0.74
N SER A 139 24.34 -19.64 0.44
CA SER A 139 24.71 -18.61 1.41
C SER A 139 26.18 -18.75 1.89
N GLY A 140 26.84 -17.63 2.21
CA GLY A 140 28.15 -17.62 2.88
C GLY A 140 29.40 -17.39 2.03
N LYS A 141 29.30 -16.78 0.83
CA LYS A 141 30.45 -16.36 -0.01
C LYS A 141 30.42 -14.86 -0.36
N THR A 142 30.39 -14.02 0.65
CA THR A 142 30.18 -12.56 0.54
C THR A 142 31.35 -11.77 1.14
N MET A 143 32.59 -12.27 1.04
CA MET A 143 33.74 -11.63 1.70
C MET A 143 34.02 -10.24 1.13
N ASN A 144 33.94 -10.06 -0.19
CA ASN A 144 34.15 -8.76 -0.81
C ASN A 144 32.95 -7.83 -0.62
N TYR A 145 31.72 -8.35 -0.60
CA TYR A 145 30.57 -7.54 -0.17
C TYR A 145 30.82 -6.96 1.22
N ASN A 146 31.17 -7.80 2.20
CA ASN A 146 31.45 -7.35 3.58
C ASN A 146 32.73 -6.51 3.72
N LYS A 147 33.66 -6.59 2.76
CA LYS A 147 34.83 -5.70 2.72
C LYS A 147 34.44 -4.25 2.40
N TYR A 148 33.50 -4.04 1.49
CA TYR A 148 33.08 -2.69 1.05
C TYR A 148 31.82 -2.19 1.77
N TYR A 149 30.91 -3.10 2.10
CA TYR A 149 29.56 -2.83 2.60
C TYR A 149 29.25 -3.66 3.86
N GLY A 150 30.27 -4.06 4.63
CA GLY A 150 30.09 -4.82 5.86
C GLY A 150 29.66 -3.99 7.06
N VAL A 151 29.45 -4.65 8.19
CA VAL A 151 28.97 -4.03 9.44
C VAL A 151 29.85 -2.85 9.86
N SER A 152 31.18 -2.98 9.78
CA SER A 152 32.09 -1.90 10.18
C SER A 152 31.96 -0.63 9.34
N HIS A 153 31.45 -0.76 8.11
CA HIS A 153 31.26 0.35 7.19
C HIS A 153 30.04 1.21 7.55
N PHE A 154 28.95 0.55 7.96
CA PHE A 154 27.70 1.22 8.33
C PHE A 154 27.59 1.51 9.84
N ALA A 155 28.38 0.83 10.68
CA ALA A 155 28.39 1.03 12.11
C ALA A 155 28.62 2.50 12.49
N GLY A 156 27.71 3.06 13.28
CA GLY A 156 27.75 4.46 13.72
C GLY A 156 27.01 5.43 12.80
N ARG A 157 26.54 5.00 11.62
CA ARG A 157 25.58 5.79 10.84
C ARG A 157 24.24 5.84 11.56
N PRO A 158 23.57 6.99 11.61
CA PRO A 158 22.37 7.19 12.43
C PRO A 158 21.17 6.36 11.95
N TYR A 159 21.16 5.97 10.68
CA TYR A 159 20.10 5.16 10.09
C TYR A 159 20.35 3.66 10.23
N TYR A 160 21.58 3.22 10.51
CA TYR A 160 21.89 1.79 10.57
C TYR A 160 21.39 1.16 11.87
N GLY A 161 20.39 0.30 11.76
CA GLY A 161 19.71 -0.32 12.90
C GLY A 161 20.41 -1.56 13.44
N GLY A 162 21.09 -2.30 12.58
CA GLY A 162 21.85 -3.51 12.92
C GLY A 162 21.69 -4.62 11.90
N HIS A 163 22.19 -5.81 12.23
CA HIS A 163 22.28 -6.93 11.31
C HIS A 163 21.90 -8.26 11.97
N TYR A 164 21.64 -9.26 11.12
CA TYR A 164 21.59 -10.65 11.51
C TYR A 164 23.00 -11.26 11.46
N GLY A 165 23.32 -12.21 12.34
CA GLY A 165 24.62 -12.88 12.33
C GLY A 165 25.81 -11.97 12.66
N ASN A 166 26.93 -12.13 11.94
CA ASN A 166 28.19 -11.42 12.18
C ASN A 166 28.67 -10.59 10.98
N ASP A 167 27.84 -10.51 9.93
CA ASP A 167 28.09 -9.82 8.66
C ASP A 167 26.91 -8.90 8.33
N ASN A 168 26.94 -8.25 7.17
CA ASN A 168 25.92 -7.29 6.74
C ASN A 168 24.99 -7.84 5.64
N ASP A 169 24.98 -9.15 5.43
CA ASP A 169 24.24 -9.79 4.33
C ASP A 169 22.72 -9.66 4.54
N SER A 170 22.31 -9.60 5.80
CA SER A 170 20.95 -9.22 6.20
C SER A 170 21.03 -8.17 7.30
N HIS A 171 20.45 -7.00 7.05
CA HIS A 171 20.49 -5.85 7.95
C HIS A 171 19.20 -5.07 7.94
N TYR A 172 19.09 -4.07 8.80
CA TYR A 172 17.95 -3.17 8.77
C TYR A 172 18.34 -1.74 9.09
N ASP A 173 17.59 -0.83 8.51
CA ASP A 173 17.79 0.60 8.58
C ASP A 173 16.53 1.31 9.04
N LEU A 174 16.71 2.48 9.66
CA LEU A 174 15.68 3.32 10.24
C LEU A 174 15.85 4.74 9.72
N PHE A 175 14.80 5.31 9.14
CA PHE A 175 14.81 6.71 8.77
C PHE A 175 13.42 7.34 8.97
N SER A 176 13.34 8.66 8.90
CA SER A 176 12.09 9.40 9.03
C SER A 176 12.02 10.44 7.93
N ALA A 177 10.93 10.44 7.16
CA ALA A 177 10.72 11.36 6.05
C ALA A 177 9.23 11.59 5.80
N GLY A 178 8.84 12.78 5.32
CA GLY A 178 7.43 13.11 5.06
C GLY A 178 6.47 12.93 6.24
N GLY A 179 6.96 13.01 7.49
CA GLY A 179 6.16 12.75 8.69
C GLY A 179 5.79 11.28 8.90
N VAL A 180 6.60 10.37 8.36
CA VAL A 180 6.49 8.92 8.53
C VAL A 180 7.83 8.36 9.01
N ASP A 181 7.79 7.53 10.05
CA ASP A 181 8.93 6.74 10.49
C ASP A 181 8.97 5.42 9.72
N MET A 182 10.10 5.16 9.08
CA MET A 182 10.32 4.03 8.19
C MET A 182 11.30 3.02 8.81
N LEU A 183 11.11 1.76 8.45
CA LEU A 183 11.98 0.62 8.70
C LEU A 183 12.23 -0.08 7.36
N VAL A 184 13.48 -0.37 7.03
CA VAL A 184 13.84 -1.15 5.84
C VAL A 184 14.63 -2.37 6.30
N ILE A 185 14.16 -3.58 6.01
CA ILE A 185 14.85 -4.82 6.37
C ILE A 185 15.33 -5.48 5.09
N TYR A 186 16.64 -5.68 4.99
CA TYR A 186 17.31 -6.40 3.92
C TYR A 186 17.47 -7.87 4.31
N MET A 187 16.97 -8.75 3.45
CA MET A 187 17.05 -10.20 3.62
C MET A 187 17.85 -10.80 2.48
N GLU A 188 18.91 -11.52 2.85
CA GLU A 188 19.83 -12.19 1.92
C GLU A 188 19.06 -13.12 0.96
N PHE A 189 19.50 -13.17 -0.30
CA PHE A 189 19.04 -14.17 -1.25
C PHE A 189 19.37 -15.59 -0.76
N ASP A 190 18.37 -16.47 -0.75
CA ASP A 190 18.52 -17.84 -0.27
C ASP A 190 17.65 -18.79 -1.11
N ALA A 191 18.18 -19.22 -2.26
CA ALA A 191 17.49 -20.12 -3.18
C ALA A 191 17.23 -21.53 -2.60
N PHE A 192 18.03 -21.95 -1.62
CA PHE A 192 18.02 -23.32 -1.08
C PHE A 192 17.36 -23.45 0.29
N ASP A 193 16.78 -22.37 0.81
CA ASP A 193 16.11 -22.29 2.10
C ASP A 193 17.03 -22.66 3.28
N GLU A 194 18.32 -22.33 3.20
CA GLU A 194 19.30 -22.66 4.23
C GLU A 194 19.05 -21.90 5.54
N MET A 195 18.60 -20.65 5.43
CA MET A 195 18.41 -19.73 6.55
C MET A 195 17.04 -19.04 6.55
N GLN A 196 16.22 -19.21 5.51
CA GLN A 196 14.92 -18.54 5.37
C GLN A 196 14.06 -18.50 6.64
N ASP A 197 13.87 -19.62 7.35
CA ASP A 197 13.03 -19.60 8.56
C ASP A 197 13.63 -18.73 9.67
N LYS A 198 14.96 -18.81 9.88
CA LYS A 198 15.64 -18.01 10.90
C LYS A 198 15.64 -16.53 10.51
N LEU A 199 15.85 -16.22 9.24
CA LEU A 199 15.81 -14.86 8.72
C LEU A 199 14.40 -14.27 8.81
N ASN A 200 13.36 -15.05 8.49
CA ASN A 200 11.97 -14.61 8.64
C ASN A 200 11.60 -14.40 10.11
N ASP A 201 12.05 -15.28 11.02
CA ASP A 201 11.83 -15.11 12.46
C ASP A 201 12.56 -13.89 13.01
N TRP A 202 13.77 -13.62 12.52
CA TRP A 202 14.49 -12.39 12.83
C TRP A 202 13.75 -11.17 12.30
N ALA A 203 13.33 -11.16 11.04
CA ALA A 203 12.55 -10.06 10.45
C ALA A 203 11.23 -9.82 11.23
N CYS A 204 10.52 -10.89 11.63
CA CYS A 204 9.38 -10.79 12.54
C CYS A 204 9.75 -10.05 13.83
N SER A 205 10.87 -10.42 14.47
CA SER A 205 11.29 -9.77 15.71
C SER A 205 11.61 -8.28 15.54
N ILE A 206 12.13 -7.88 14.38
CA ILE A 206 12.40 -6.47 14.06
C ILE A 206 11.10 -5.73 13.77
N LEU A 207 10.19 -6.31 12.98
CA LEU A 207 8.87 -5.74 12.73
C LEU A 207 8.08 -5.56 14.04
N ASP A 208 8.14 -6.53 14.95
CA ASP A 208 7.49 -6.48 16.27
C ASP A 208 8.15 -5.42 17.17
N LYS A 209 9.48 -5.28 17.11
CA LYS A 209 10.24 -4.26 17.86
C LYS A 209 9.92 -2.83 17.42
N TYR A 210 9.69 -2.63 16.12
CA TYR A 210 9.42 -1.32 15.51
C TYR A 210 8.01 -1.28 14.90
N ALA A 211 7.02 -1.78 15.65
CA ALA A 211 5.63 -1.86 15.20
C ALA A 211 4.98 -0.48 14.92
N ASP A 212 5.59 0.60 15.41
CA ASP A 212 5.21 1.99 15.17
C ASP A 212 5.73 2.57 13.85
N ARG A 213 6.63 1.86 13.15
CA ARG A 213 7.24 2.29 11.89
C ARG A 213 6.68 1.55 10.69
N LYS A 214 6.48 2.22 9.56
CA LYS A 214 6.11 1.56 8.30
C LYS A 214 7.33 0.82 7.72
N ALA A 215 7.13 -0.44 7.36
CA ALA A 215 8.21 -1.35 7.05
C ALA A 215 8.23 -1.78 5.58
N ILE A 216 9.45 -1.86 5.06
CA ILE A 216 9.80 -2.37 3.73
C ILE A 216 10.68 -3.60 3.92
N ILE A 217 10.35 -4.71 3.28
CA ILE A 217 11.29 -5.83 3.08
C ILE A 217 11.97 -5.65 1.74
N VAL A 218 13.30 -5.77 1.72
CA VAL A 218 14.09 -5.82 0.50
C VAL A 218 14.77 -7.18 0.46
N SER A 219 14.60 -7.89 -0.63
CA SER A 219 15.33 -9.12 -0.91
C SER A 219 15.48 -9.26 -2.41
N HIS A 220 16.50 -9.98 -2.84
CA HIS A 220 16.84 -10.02 -4.25
C HIS A 220 15.74 -10.64 -5.12
N TYR A 221 15.13 -11.75 -4.68
CA TYR A 221 14.06 -12.42 -5.43
C TYR A 221 12.77 -12.60 -4.60
N ILE A 222 11.74 -11.83 -4.93
CA ILE A 222 10.42 -11.91 -4.27
C ILE A 222 9.33 -12.28 -5.27
N ILE A 223 9.28 -11.63 -6.44
CA ILE A 223 8.26 -11.86 -7.48
C ILE A 223 8.89 -12.01 -8.86
N GLY A 224 8.12 -12.52 -9.82
CA GLY A 224 8.43 -12.45 -11.24
C GLY A 224 8.13 -11.08 -11.86
N PHE A 225 8.14 -11.03 -13.19
CA PHE A 225 7.87 -9.84 -13.99
C PHE A 225 6.44 -9.83 -14.57
N ASN A 226 6.01 -8.68 -15.07
CA ASN A 226 4.76 -8.53 -15.82
C ASN A 226 4.86 -9.29 -17.16
N LYS A 227 3.98 -10.27 -17.39
CA LYS A 227 4.01 -11.10 -18.61
C LYS A 227 3.84 -10.30 -19.91
N VAL A 228 3.23 -9.12 -19.83
CA VAL A 228 3.02 -8.21 -20.96
C VAL A 228 3.78 -6.91 -20.66
N PRO A 229 4.83 -6.58 -21.44
CA PRO A 229 5.53 -5.30 -21.32
C PRO A 229 4.58 -4.11 -21.48
N GLY A 230 4.83 -3.02 -20.74
CA GLY A 230 4.04 -1.79 -20.86
C GLY A 230 2.72 -1.82 -20.10
N VAL A 231 2.44 -2.88 -19.34
CA VAL A 231 1.14 -3.11 -18.68
C VAL A 231 1.33 -3.42 -17.21
N ASN A 232 0.54 -2.74 -16.38
CA ASN A 232 0.49 -2.90 -14.92
C ASN A 232 -0.92 -3.29 -14.44
N ASN A 233 -1.66 -4.01 -15.29
CA ASN A 233 -3.00 -4.47 -14.95
C ASN A 233 -2.90 -5.43 -13.76
N GLY A 234 -3.67 -5.13 -12.71
CA GLY A 234 -3.71 -5.91 -11.48
C GLY A 234 -3.88 -7.39 -11.79
N GLY A 235 -2.86 -8.18 -11.49
CA GLY A 235 -2.85 -9.60 -11.78
C GLY A 235 -1.46 -10.09 -11.48
N PRO A 236 -1.26 -10.81 -10.37
CA PRO A 236 0.00 -10.75 -9.67
C PRO A 236 1.11 -11.35 -10.53
N ALA A 237 2.19 -10.59 -10.68
CA ALA A 237 3.48 -11.20 -10.90
C ALA A 237 3.63 -12.36 -9.91
N SER A 238 3.89 -13.57 -10.40
CA SER A 238 3.96 -14.76 -9.57
C SER A 238 4.98 -14.56 -8.45
N PHE A 239 4.72 -15.08 -7.25
CA PHE A 239 5.75 -15.07 -6.22
C PHE A 239 6.89 -15.99 -6.66
N GLY A 240 8.12 -15.57 -6.34
CA GLY A 240 9.23 -16.49 -6.19
C GLY A 240 9.06 -17.30 -4.90
N LYS A 241 9.69 -18.47 -4.84
CA LYS A 241 9.61 -19.38 -3.68
C LYS A 241 9.98 -18.69 -2.35
N GLN A 242 11.08 -17.93 -2.35
CA GLN A 242 11.54 -17.19 -1.17
C GLN A 242 10.56 -16.08 -0.80
N GLY A 243 10.08 -15.31 -1.79
CA GLY A 243 9.12 -14.23 -1.60
C GLY A 243 7.78 -14.68 -1.03
N GLU A 244 7.21 -15.78 -1.53
CA GLU A 244 5.95 -16.33 -1.00
C GLU A 244 6.08 -16.69 0.48
N ARG A 245 7.18 -17.37 0.85
CA ARG A 245 7.42 -17.76 2.24
C ARG A 245 7.66 -16.55 3.16
N MET A 246 8.35 -15.52 2.67
CA MET A 246 8.49 -14.24 3.38
C MET A 246 7.12 -13.62 3.63
N TYR A 247 6.31 -13.46 2.58
CA TYR A 247 4.97 -12.89 2.71
C TYR A 247 4.12 -13.68 3.72
N ASP A 248 4.06 -15.01 3.57
CA ASP A 248 3.27 -15.86 4.46
C ASP A 248 3.68 -15.77 5.94
N ARG A 249 4.99 -15.63 6.21
CA ARG A 249 5.50 -15.52 7.57
C ARG A 249 5.30 -14.12 8.18
N LEU A 250 5.37 -13.07 7.35
CA LEU A 250 5.41 -11.67 7.80
C LEU A 250 4.05 -10.95 7.73
N LYS A 251 3.10 -11.39 6.89
CA LYS A 251 1.83 -10.67 6.59
C LYS A 251 0.94 -10.33 7.78
N THR A 252 1.12 -11.01 8.93
CA THR A 252 0.38 -10.71 10.16
C THR A 252 0.84 -9.43 10.85
N ARG A 253 1.99 -8.86 10.48
CA ARG A 253 2.54 -7.62 11.03
C ARG A 253 2.00 -6.44 10.23
N ARG A 254 1.06 -5.71 10.84
CA ARG A 254 0.36 -4.54 10.26
C ARG A 254 1.26 -3.39 9.82
N ASN A 255 2.51 -3.40 10.26
CA ASN A 255 3.47 -2.36 9.90
C ASN A 255 4.24 -2.68 8.61
N LEU A 256 4.23 -3.91 8.13
CA LEU A 256 4.72 -4.28 6.79
C LEU A 256 3.76 -3.74 5.72
N CYS A 257 4.28 -2.85 4.86
CA CYS A 257 3.49 -2.27 3.76
C CYS A 257 4.13 -2.50 2.37
N LEU A 258 5.42 -2.81 2.29
CA LEU A 258 6.13 -2.96 1.02
C LEU A 258 7.11 -4.12 1.01
N MET A 259 7.26 -4.71 -0.18
CA MET A 259 8.35 -5.61 -0.52
C MET A 259 8.99 -5.13 -1.83
N ILE A 260 10.32 -5.12 -1.94
CA ILE A 260 11.05 -4.61 -3.11
C ILE A 260 12.13 -5.61 -3.52
N CYS A 261 12.25 -5.90 -4.81
CA CYS A 261 13.20 -6.88 -5.33
C CYS A 261 13.74 -6.57 -6.74
N GLY A 262 14.71 -7.38 -7.16
CA GLY A 262 15.33 -7.40 -8.49
C GLY A 262 15.24 -8.81 -9.09
N HIS A 263 16.38 -9.36 -9.53
CA HIS A 263 16.62 -10.76 -9.97
C HIS A 263 15.99 -11.19 -11.29
N VAL A 264 14.79 -10.71 -11.63
CA VAL A 264 14.05 -11.19 -12.81
C VAL A 264 14.04 -10.17 -13.94
N GLY A 265 15.06 -10.28 -14.78
CA GLY A 265 15.42 -9.23 -15.74
C GLY A 265 14.63 -9.15 -17.05
N ASP A 266 13.77 -10.11 -17.38
CA ASP A 266 13.09 -10.25 -18.69
C ASP A 266 12.44 -8.93 -19.17
N ASN A 267 11.22 -8.60 -18.71
CA ASN A 267 10.66 -7.25 -18.86
C ASN A 267 11.32 -6.27 -17.87
N GLY A 268 11.76 -6.80 -16.74
CA GLY A 268 12.47 -6.07 -15.71
C GLY A 268 11.62 -5.24 -14.77
N GLU A 269 10.29 -5.36 -14.89
CA GLU A 269 9.33 -4.67 -14.05
C GLU A 269 8.20 -5.62 -13.66
N GLY A 270 7.78 -5.54 -12.40
CA GLY A 270 6.70 -6.36 -11.85
C GLY A 270 6.00 -5.64 -10.70
N TYR A 271 4.70 -5.89 -10.57
CA TYR A 271 3.88 -5.41 -9.48
C TYR A 271 2.90 -6.48 -9.02
N ARG A 272 2.69 -6.54 -7.72
CA ARG A 272 1.54 -7.23 -7.13
C ARG A 272 1.14 -6.54 -5.83
N LYS A 273 -0.10 -6.78 -5.40
CA LYS A 273 -0.55 -6.47 -4.06
C LYS A 273 -1.14 -7.73 -3.44
N ASP A 274 -1.00 -7.84 -2.13
CA ASP A 274 -1.53 -8.96 -1.36
C ASP A 274 -2.08 -8.39 -0.06
N ALA A 275 -3.35 -8.65 0.21
CA ALA A 275 -4.01 -8.22 1.42
C ALA A 275 -4.27 -9.42 2.35
N TYR A 276 -4.17 -9.15 3.65
CA TYR A 276 -4.47 -10.11 4.69
C TYR A 276 -4.97 -9.40 5.94
N ALA A 277 -6.18 -9.78 6.35
CA ALA A 277 -6.84 -9.26 7.53
C ALA A 277 -6.88 -7.72 7.60
N GLY A 278 -7.04 -7.04 6.46
CA GLY A 278 -7.13 -5.58 6.35
C GLY A 278 -5.77 -4.87 6.26
N ASN A 279 -4.68 -5.63 6.08
CA ASN A 279 -3.36 -5.07 5.79
C ASN A 279 -2.94 -5.43 4.37
N THR A 280 -2.55 -4.44 3.57
CA THR A 280 -2.07 -4.65 2.21
C THR A 280 -0.57 -4.46 2.11
N VAL A 281 0.10 -5.45 1.54
CA VAL A 281 1.52 -5.39 1.18
C VAL A 281 1.63 -5.26 -0.33
N LYS A 282 2.35 -4.24 -0.81
CA LYS A 282 2.61 -4.04 -2.24
C LYS A 282 4.04 -4.45 -2.55
N THR A 283 4.21 -5.27 -3.59
CA THR A 283 5.53 -5.77 -4.00
C THR A 283 5.91 -5.21 -5.36
N PHE A 284 7.13 -4.69 -5.47
CA PHE A 284 7.66 -4.08 -6.69
C PHE A 284 8.97 -4.73 -7.12
N LEU A 285 9.07 -5.10 -8.40
CA LEU A 285 10.30 -5.59 -9.03
C LEU A 285 10.90 -4.53 -9.94
N SER A 286 12.20 -4.29 -9.82
CA SER A 286 12.98 -3.40 -10.68
C SER A 286 14.32 -4.05 -11.06
N ASP A 287 14.38 -4.70 -12.21
CA ASP A 287 15.59 -5.36 -12.72
C ASP A 287 15.71 -5.16 -14.24
N TYR A 288 16.51 -4.18 -14.67
CA TYR A 288 16.62 -3.86 -16.09
C TYR A 288 17.73 -4.62 -16.81
N GLN A 289 18.37 -5.62 -16.18
CA GLN A 289 19.61 -6.21 -16.66
C GLN A 289 19.51 -6.86 -18.06
N SER A 290 18.33 -7.38 -18.44
CA SER A 290 18.13 -8.02 -19.76
C SER A 290 17.76 -7.04 -20.87
N ARG A 291 17.54 -5.76 -20.54
CA ARG A 291 17.37 -4.70 -21.53
C ARG A 291 18.75 -4.30 -22.10
N PRO A 292 18.82 -3.64 -23.28
CA PRO A 292 20.09 -3.31 -23.92
C PRO A 292 21.08 -2.61 -22.98
N HIS A 293 22.38 -2.91 -23.15
CA HIS A 293 23.47 -2.33 -22.35
C HIS A 293 23.35 -2.59 -20.84
N GLY A 294 22.81 -3.74 -20.45
CA GLY A 294 22.55 -4.08 -19.04
C GLY A 294 21.45 -3.22 -18.40
N GLY A 295 20.54 -2.65 -19.20
CA GLY A 295 19.48 -1.78 -18.69
C GLY A 295 19.69 -0.29 -18.90
N ASN A 296 20.71 0.16 -19.65
CA ASN A 296 20.92 1.57 -20.00
C ASN A 296 20.96 2.55 -18.81
N GLY A 297 21.31 2.10 -17.61
CA GLY A 297 21.29 2.92 -16.40
C GLY A 297 19.89 3.31 -15.93
N LEU A 298 18.86 2.53 -16.30
CA LEU A 298 17.50 2.69 -15.78
C LEU A 298 17.48 2.48 -14.26
N MET A 299 16.73 3.30 -13.55
CA MET A 299 16.47 3.21 -12.11
C MET A 299 15.02 3.62 -11.86
N ARG A 300 14.52 3.30 -10.68
CA ARG A 300 13.15 3.66 -10.30
C ARG A 300 13.14 4.67 -9.17
N LEU A 301 12.24 5.64 -9.25
CA LEU A 301 11.96 6.59 -8.19
C LEU A 301 10.54 6.34 -7.67
N MET A 302 10.42 6.07 -6.37
CA MET A 302 9.15 5.89 -5.69
C MET A 302 8.91 7.07 -4.75
N THR A 303 7.94 7.93 -5.08
CA THR A 303 7.55 9.09 -4.26
C THR A 303 6.33 8.77 -3.42
N PHE A 304 6.44 9.00 -2.12
CA PHE A 304 5.44 8.72 -1.10
C PHE A 304 4.75 10.01 -0.65
N SER A 305 3.42 9.96 -0.56
CA SER A 305 2.60 11.05 -0.06
C SER A 305 1.65 10.53 1.00
N LYS A 306 1.94 10.82 2.28
CA LYS A 306 1.03 10.47 3.38
C LYS A 306 -0.29 11.22 3.26
N LYS A 307 -0.23 12.47 2.82
CA LYS A 307 -1.39 13.36 2.70
C LYS A 307 -2.41 12.83 1.69
N ASN A 308 -1.94 12.35 0.54
CA ASN A 308 -2.80 11.85 -0.53
C ASN A 308 -2.93 10.32 -0.53
N ASP A 309 -2.28 9.64 0.42
CA ASP A 309 -2.16 8.18 0.50
C ASP A 309 -1.70 7.54 -0.81
N GLN A 310 -0.56 7.99 -1.34
CA GLN A 310 -0.07 7.58 -2.65
C GLN A 310 1.40 7.14 -2.63
N ILE A 311 1.67 6.17 -3.49
CA ILE A 311 2.99 5.84 -4.03
C ILE A 311 2.96 6.19 -5.52
N ARG A 312 3.85 7.07 -5.96
CA ARG A 312 4.03 7.42 -7.38
C ARG A 312 5.34 6.86 -7.86
N VAL A 313 5.28 6.04 -8.90
CA VAL A 313 6.42 5.32 -9.45
C VAL A 313 6.80 5.93 -10.79
N ARG A 314 8.09 6.16 -11.01
CA ARG A 314 8.68 6.59 -12.28
C ARG A 314 9.94 5.76 -12.55
N THR A 315 10.05 5.19 -13.74
CA THR A 315 11.28 4.58 -14.26
C THR A 315 12.01 5.57 -15.16
N LEU A 316 13.30 5.82 -14.90
CA LEU A 316 14.11 6.79 -15.63
C LEU A 316 15.54 6.31 -15.84
N SER A 317 16.18 6.75 -16.92
CA SER A 317 17.63 6.59 -17.11
C SER A 317 18.31 7.96 -17.03
N PRO A 318 19.02 8.26 -15.93
CA PRO A 318 19.82 9.47 -15.83
C PRO A 318 20.92 9.58 -16.89
N TYR A 319 21.45 8.44 -17.35
CA TYR A 319 22.52 8.41 -18.35
C TYR A 319 22.01 8.85 -19.74
N LEU A 320 20.84 8.36 -20.14
CA LEU A 320 20.22 8.73 -21.40
C LEU A 320 19.39 10.02 -21.33
N GLY A 321 19.04 10.47 -20.11
CA GLY A 321 18.18 11.62 -19.91
C GLY A 321 16.73 11.36 -20.32
N ILE A 322 16.25 10.12 -20.14
CA ILE A 322 14.89 9.69 -20.50
C ILE A 322 14.09 9.24 -19.28
N GLU A 323 12.78 9.30 -19.40
CA GLU A 323 11.80 8.74 -18.48
C GLU A 323 10.85 7.87 -19.32
N GLU A 324 10.52 6.68 -18.81
CA GLU A 324 9.58 5.78 -19.45
C GLU A 324 8.15 6.14 -19.00
N GLU A 325 7.19 6.10 -19.94
CA GLU A 325 5.84 6.67 -19.76
C GLU A 325 4.72 5.61 -19.89
N ASP A 326 5.08 4.34 -20.06
CA ASP A 326 4.12 3.23 -20.09
C ASP A 326 3.63 2.85 -18.68
N ALA A 327 2.64 1.95 -18.62
CA ALA A 327 1.86 1.74 -17.40
C ALA A 327 2.63 1.00 -16.28
N ASP A 328 3.68 0.25 -16.61
CA ASP A 328 4.58 -0.42 -15.67
C ASP A 328 5.82 0.42 -15.31
N SER A 329 6.11 1.48 -16.06
CA SER A 329 7.16 2.46 -15.72
C SER A 329 6.65 3.66 -14.93
N LYS A 330 5.43 4.12 -15.20
CA LYS A 330 4.88 5.35 -14.63
C LYS A 330 3.43 5.19 -14.20
N PHE A 331 3.24 5.11 -12.89
CA PHE A 331 1.92 4.86 -12.33
C PHE A 331 1.79 5.32 -10.88
N VAL A 332 0.55 5.33 -10.39
CA VAL A 332 0.20 5.69 -9.01
C VAL A 332 -0.54 4.52 -8.38
N LYS A 333 -0.21 4.22 -7.11
CA LYS A 333 -0.95 3.25 -6.29
C LYS A 333 -1.31 3.87 -4.93
N PRO A 334 -2.42 3.46 -4.31
CA PRO A 334 -2.69 3.78 -2.92
C PRO A 334 -1.55 3.28 -2.02
N TRP A 335 -1.20 4.02 -0.97
CA TRP A 335 -0.15 3.60 -0.05
C TRP A 335 -0.70 2.69 1.05
N PHE A 336 -1.60 3.20 1.89
CA PHE A 336 -2.13 2.50 3.07
C PHE A 336 -3.57 2.02 2.91
N LYS A 337 -4.45 2.81 2.28
CA LYS A 337 -5.89 2.56 2.23
C LYS A 337 -6.27 1.89 0.91
N GLU A 338 -7.13 0.87 0.99
CA GLU A 338 -7.68 0.21 -0.19
C GLU A 338 -9.05 0.80 -0.57
N SER A 339 -9.34 0.79 -1.87
CA SER A 339 -10.58 1.33 -2.48
C SER A 339 -11.85 0.62 -2.02
N GLY A 340 -11.79 -0.69 -1.77
CA GLY A 340 -12.93 -1.50 -1.37
C GLY A 340 -13.41 -1.32 0.08
N ALA A 341 -12.55 -0.84 0.99
CA ALA A 341 -12.84 -0.78 2.42
C ALA A 341 -13.12 0.65 2.92
N SER A 342 -12.19 1.59 2.68
CA SER A 342 -12.24 2.94 3.24
C SER A 342 -12.14 4.07 2.21
N ARG A 343 -11.61 3.79 1.00
CA ARG A 343 -11.40 4.79 -0.05
C ARG A 343 -12.50 4.75 -1.12
N VAL A 344 -13.73 5.02 -0.69
CA VAL A 344 -14.90 5.10 -1.58
C VAL A 344 -15.18 6.53 -2.03
N PHE A 345 -15.60 6.70 -3.29
CA PHE A 345 -15.96 8.00 -3.86
C PHE A 345 -14.86 9.07 -3.80
N ASP A 346 -13.58 8.67 -3.88
CA ASP A 346 -12.44 9.59 -3.99
C ASP A 346 -12.12 9.88 -5.46
N PHE A 347 -12.70 10.94 -6.01
CA PHE A 347 -12.58 11.32 -7.42
C PHE A 347 -11.37 12.18 -7.72
N ASN A 348 -10.64 12.68 -6.72
CA ASN A 348 -9.48 13.56 -6.93
C ASN A 348 -8.16 13.00 -6.38
N ASN A 349 -8.21 11.78 -5.82
CA ASN A 349 -7.08 11.03 -5.29
C ASN A 349 -6.43 11.74 -4.08
N ASP A 350 -7.21 12.46 -3.25
CA ASP A 350 -6.77 13.14 -2.02
C ASP A 350 -7.07 12.36 -0.72
N SER A 351 -7.51 11.10 -0.88
CA SER A 351 -7.90 10.18 0.19
C SER A 351 -9.19 10.50 0.92
N LYS A 352 -10.03 11.39 0.37
CA LYS A 352 -11.33 11.72 0.93
C LYS A 352 -12.45 11.27 0.01
N SER A 353 -13.59 10.93 0.61
CA SER A 353 -14.82 10.79 -0.15
C SER A 353 -15.35 12.16 -0.57
N GLU A 354 -15.72 12.33 -1.84
CA GLU A 354 -16.47 13.50 -2.28
C GLU A 354 -17.97 13.22 -2.36
N PRO A 355 -18.80 14.21 -2.00
CA PRO A 355 -20.20 14.16 -2.37
C PRO A 355 -20.35 14.24 -3.89
N ALA A 356 -21.03 13.27 -4.47
CA ALA A 356 -21.23 13.14 -5.91
C ALA A 356 -22.71 13.08 -6.26
N VAL A 357 -23.07 13.76 -7.35
CA VAL A 357 -24.43 13.86 -7.88
C VAL A 357 -24.40 13.47 -9.35
N PHE A 358 -25.32 12.59 -9.73
CA PHE A 358 -25.55 12.21 -11.11
C PHE A 358 -27.01 12.43 -11.49
N SER A 359 -27.26 13.24 -12.51
CA SER A 359 -28.60 13.49 -13.03
C SER A 359 -28.56 13.68 -14.54
N GLU A 360 -29.27 12.83 -15.28
CA GLU A 360 -29.42 12.94 -16.74
C GLU A 360 -28.10 13.16 -17.50
N ALA A 361 -27.09 12.30 -17.26
CA ALA A 361 -25.71 12.40 -17.79
C ALA A 361 -24.78 13.42 -17.13
N VAL A 362 -25.29 14.33 -16.30
CA VAL A 362 -24.47 15.39 -15.70
C VAL A 362 -23.92 14.92 -14.36
N TRP A 363 -22.59 14.98 -14.21
CA TRP A 363 -21.89 14.70 -12.96
C TRP A 363 -21.48 15.99 -12.26
N THR A 364 -21.77 16.06 -10.97
CA THR A 364 -21.22 17.09 -10.07
C THR A 364 -20.51 16.38 -8.93
N VAL A 365 -19.25 16.74 -8.69
CA VAL A 365 -18.43 16.19 -7.60
C VAL A 365 -17.96 17.35 -6.73
N ASN A 366 -18.19 17.26 -5.43
CA ASN A 366 -17.89 18.31 -4.45
C ASN A 366 -18.41 19.70 -4.87
N GLY A 367 -19.64 19.73 -5.40
CA GLY A 367 -20.30 20.96 -5.88
C GLY A 367 -19.75 21.54 -7.19
N LYS A 368 -18.80 20.88 -7.86
CA LYS A 368 -18.21 21.32 -9.14
C LYS A 368 -18.63 20.40 -10.27
N ALA A 369 -18.84 20.96 -11.47
CA ALA A 369 -19.08 20.15 -12.66
C ALA A 369 -17.91 19.21 -12.90
N ALA A 370 -18.19 17.90 -12.99
CA ALA A 370 -17.19 16.85 -13.19
C ALA A 370 -17.25 16.24 -14.60
N GLY A 371 -18.27 16.59 -15.39
CA GLY A 371 -18.38 16.22 -16.80
C GLY A 371 -19.80 15.78 -17.19
N ASN A 372 -19.98 15.55 -18.48
CA ASN A 372 -21.19 14.94 -19.04
C ASN A 372 -20.84 13.53 -19.52
N PHE A 373 -21.29 12.52 -18.80
CA PHE A 373 -20.96 11.12 -19.07
C PHE A 373 -22.14 10.20 -18.71
N GLY A 374 -22.53 9.34 -19.65
CA GLY A 374 -23.75 8.52 -19.57
C GLY A 374 -24.96 9.20 -20.23
N LYS A 375 -26.16 8.70 -19.92
CA LYS A 375 -27.44 9.23 -20.40
C LYS A 375 -28.54 9.11 -19.34
N LYS A 376 -29.71 9.67 -19.65
CA LYS A 376 -30.91 9.55 -18.81
C LYS A 376 -31.33 8.09 -18.67
N GLY A 377 -31.54 7.66 -17.42
CA GLY A 377 -31.96 6.30 -17.07
C GLY A 377 -30.80 5.35 -16.74
N ASP A 378 -29.56 5.78 -16.95
CA ASP A 378 -28.41 5.01 -16.50
C ASP A 378 -28.26 5.07 -14.97
N ILE A 379 -27.57 4.07 -14.42
CA ILE A 379 -27.24 4.01 -12.99
C ILE A 379 -25.80 4.44 -12.80
N ALA A 380 -25.56 5.46 -11.97
CA ALA A 380 -24.21 5.83 -11.54
C ALA A 380 -23.54 4.70 -10.74
N VAL A 381 -22.35 4.27 -11.17
CA VAL A 381 -21.57 3.19 -10.56
C VAL A 381 -20.07 3.49 -10.54
N PRO A 382 -19.65 4.66 -10.00
CA PRO A 382 -18.24 5.01 -9.97
C PRO A 382 -17.47 4.06 -9.04
N ALA A 383 -16.28 3.66 -9.47
CA ALA A 383 -15.37 2.79 -8.73
C ALA A 383 -13.94 3.00 -9.23
N ASP A 384 -12.94 2.43 -8.55
CA ASP A 384 -11.55 2.51 -8.99
C ASP A 384 -11.24 1.49 -10.09
N PHE A 385 -11.76 1.76 -11.29
CA PHE A 385 -11.49 0.94 -12.48
C PHE A 385 -10.04 1.07 -12.99
N SER A 386 -9.21 1.89 -12.36
CA SER A 386 -7.81 2.14 -12.77
C SER A 386 -6.77 1.54 -11.84
N GLY A 387 -7.18 1.14 -10.63
CA GLY A 387 -6.32 0.72 -9.55
C GLY A 387 -5.35 1.82 -9.08
N THR A 388 -5.74 3.09 -9.18
CA THR A 388 -4.93 4.25 -8.73
C THR A 388 -5.39 4.81 -7.39
N GLY A 389 -6.48 4.27 -6.84
CA GLY A 389 -7.25 4.81 -5.73
C GLY A 389 -8.30 5.85 -6.14
N GLN A 390 -8.31 6.29 -7.40
CA GLN A 390 -9.24 7.29 -7.89
C GLN A 390 -10.52 6.63 -8.42
N ALA A 391 -11.67 7.09 -7.93
CA ALA A 391 -12.96 6.73 -8.47
C ALA A 391 -13.13 7.32 -9.89
N THR A 392 -13.32 6.44 -10.87
CA THR A 392 -13.60 6.80 -12.26
C THR A 392 -15.10 7.03 -12.44
N LEU A 393 -15.50 8.06 -13.19
CA LEU A 393 -16.91 8.24 -13.57
C LEU A 393 -17.36 7.04 -14.41
N ALA A 394 -18.41 6.36 -13.96
CA ALA A 394 -18.95 5.21 -14.64
C ALA A 394 -20.47 5.11 -14.46
N VAL A 395 -21.13 4.59 -15.48
CA VAL A 395 -22.58 4.36 -15.48
C VAL A 395 -22.91 2.97 -16.03
N TYR A 396 -24.04 2.43 -15.62
CA TYR A 396 -24.61 1.20 -16.19
C TYR A 396 -25.87 1.52 -17.00
N ASP A 397 -25.82 1.23 -18.30
CA ASP A 397 -26.97 1.29 -19.20
C ASP A 397 -27.91 0.13 -18.89
N THR A 398 -29.05 0.44 -18.28
CA THR A 398 -30.04 -0.55 -17.83
C THR A 398 -30.82 -1.22 -18.97
N VAL A 399 -30.77 -0.65 -20.18
CA VAL A 399 -31.45 -1.17 -21.37
C VAL A 399 -30.52 -2.11 -22.14
N GLN A 400 -29.26 -1.71 -22.30
CA GLN A 400 -28.26 -2.48 -23.05
C GLN A 400 -27.49 -3.48 -22.18
N ALA A 401 -27.55 -3.32 -20.85
CA ALA A 401 -26.74 -4.08 -19.89
C ALA A 401 -25.23 -3.92 -20.11
N VAL A 402 -24.80 -2.66 -20.19
CA VAL A 402 -23.41 -2.26 -20.48
C VAL A 402 -22.91 -1.29 -19.41
N PHE A 403 -21.71 -1.53 -18.91
CA PHE A 403 -20.95 -0.55 -18.14
C PHE A 403 -20.21 0.38 -19.12
N HIS A 404 -20.48 1.67 -19.02
CA HIS A 404 -19.69 2.72 -19.65
C HIS A 404 -18.75 3.29 -18.58
N ILE A 405 -17.45 3.26 -18.84
CA ILE A 405 -16.42 3.71 -17.91
C ILE A 405 -15.61 4.80 -18.59
N GLN A 406 -15.49 5.97 -17.95
CA GLN A 406 -14.82 7.11 -18.57
C GLN A 406 -13.35 6.79 -18.87
N GLY A 407 -12.95 6.95 -20.13
CA GLY A 407 -11.57 6.70 -20.56
C GLY A 407 -11.20 5.21 -20.71
N GLN A 408 -12.17 4.29 -20.59
CA GLN A 408 -11.94 2.85 -20.74
C GLN A 408 -12.95 2.21 -21.71
N PRO A 409 -12.66 1.01 -22.23
CA PRO A 409 -13.60 0.28 -23.07
C PRO A 409 -14.88 -0.13 -22.32
N ASP A 410 -16.00 -0.12 -23.03
CA ASP A 410 -17.29 -0.59 -22.52
C ASP A 410 -17.25 -2.07 -22.15
N ILE A 411 -18.00 -2.44 -21.11
CA ILE A 411 -18.12 -3.82 -20.65
C ILE A 411 -19.59 -4.25 -20.69
N ALA A 412 -19.94 -5.12 -21.64
CA ALA A 412 -21.26 -5.75 -21.69
C ALA A 412 -21.35 -6.86 -20.63
N LEU A 413 -22.23 -6.71 -19.64
CA LEU A 413 -22.45 -7.69 -18.58
C LEU A 413 -23.86 -7.57 -17.97
N GLY A 414 -24.57 -8.69 -17.93
CA GLY A 414 -25.90 -8.79 -17.35
C GLY A 414 -27.04 -8.69 -18.38
N GLN A 415 -28.21 -8.30 -17.90
CA GLN A 415 -29.42 -8.08 -18.71
C GLN A 415 -30.33 -7.04 -18.03
N PRO A 416 -31.37 -6.52 -18.73
CA PRO A 416 -32.32 -5.59 -18.12
C PRO A 416 -32.93 -6.12 -16.82
N GLY A 417 -32.88 -5.30 -15.77
CA GLY A 417 -33.36 -5.63 -14.43
C GLY A 417 -32.29 -6.12 -13.44
N ASP A 418 -31.09 -6.45 -13.93
CA ASP A 418 -29.92 -6.73 -13.10
C ASP A 418 -29.45 -5.46 -12.36
N VAL A 419 -28.79 -5.65 -11.22
CA VAL A 419 -28.34 -4.58 -10.32
C VAL A 419 -26.82 -4.46 -10.43
N PRO A 420 -26.26 -3.33 -10.90
CA PRO A 420 -24.82 -3.18 -11.09
C PRO A 420 -24.11 -2.86 -9.77
N LEU A 421 -22.99 -3.54 -9.53
CA LEU A 421 -22.26 -3.61 -8.26
C LEU A 421 -20.75 -3.72 -8.51
N PRO A 422 -20.09 -2.75 -9.19
CA PRO A 422 -18.66 -2.87 -9.43
C PRO A 422 -17.86 -2.73 -8.14
N ALA A 423 -16.87 -3.60 -7.97
CA ALA A 423 -15.94 -3.65 -6.84
C ALA A 423 -14.76 -4.57 -7.19
N ASP A 424 -13.68 -4.55 -6.41
CA ASP A 424 -12.50 -5.41 -6.60
C ASP A 424 -12.81 -6.82 -6.06
N TYR A 425 -13.34 -7.72 -6.89
CA TYR A 425 -13.78 -9.05 -6.44
C TYR A 425 -12.62 -10.07 -6.46
N ASP A 426 -11.59 -9.86 -7.27
CA ASP A 426 -10.44 -10.77 -7.38
C ASP A 426 -9.21 -10.36 -6.56
N GLY A 427 -9.20 -9.12 -6.04
CA GLY A 427 -8.21 -8.60 -5.10
C GLY A 427 -7.01 -7.97 -5.79
N ASP A 428 -7.14 -7.59 -7.06
CA ASP A 428 -6.05 -7.05 -7.87
C ASP A 428 -5.87 -5.52 -7.73
N GLY A 429 -6.85 -4.86 -7.09
CA GLY A 429 -6.89 -3.42 -6.84
C GLY A 429 -7.67 -2.63 -7.86
N VAL A 430 -8.26 -3.29 -8.83
CA VAL A 430 -9.07 -2.72 -9.89
C VAL A 430 -10.50 -3.18 -9.67
N ALA A 431 -11.45 -2.26 -9.80
CA ALA A 431 -12.85 -2.63 -9.73
C ALA A 431 -13.26 -3.51 -10.93
N ASP A 432 -13.84 -4.67 -10.66
CA ASP A 432 -14.49 -5.51 -11.65
C ASP A 432 -15.89 -5.00 -11.98
N ALA A 433 -16.31 -5.19 -13.22
CA ALA A 433 -17.72 -5.11 -13.56
C ALA A 433 -18.47 -6.33 -12.98
N ALA A 434 -19.50 -6.07 -12.18
CA ALA A 434 -20.36 -7.11 -11.64
C ALA A 434 -21.83 -6.68 -11.58
N VAL A 435 -22.73 -7.65 -11.73
CA VAL A 435 -24.17 -7.47 -11.53
C VAL A 435 -24.76 -8.56 -10.65
N TRP A 436 -25.78 -8.21 -9.86
CA TRP A 436 -26.62 -9.18 -9.17
C TRP A 436 -28.00 -9.22 -9.80
N ARG A 437 -28.48 -10.42 -10.11
CA ARG A 437 -29.78 -10.67 -10.72
C ARG A 437 -30.81 -11.03 -9.65
N PRO A 438 -31.75 -10.13 -9.31
CA PRO A 438 -32.75 -10.42 -8.30
C PRO A 438 -33.67 -11.59 -8.69
N ALA A 439 -33.95 -11.74 -9.99
CA ALA A 439 -34.90 -12.75 -10.48
C ALA A 439 -34.54 -14.19 -10.11
N ASN A 440 -33.25 -14.49 -9.94
CA ASN A 440 -32.75 -15.83 -9.59
C ASN A 440 -31.71 -15.84 -8.45
N ALA A 441 -31.43 -14.67 -7.85
CA ALA A 441 -30.41 -14.47 -6.80
C ALA A 441 -29.02 -14.94 -7.23
N THR A 442 -28.57 -14.52 -8.41
CA THR A 442 -27.26 -14.90 -8.96
C THR A 442 -26.40 -13.67 -9.22
N TRP A 443 -25.14 -13.74 -8.77
CA TRP A 443 -24.08 -12.79 -9.07
C TRP A 443 -23.38 -13.19 -10.36
N TYR A 444 -23.12 -12.21 -11.21
CA TYR A 444 -22.32 -12.33 -12.41
C TYR A 444 -21.20 -11.32 -12.31
N ILE A 445 -19.98 -11.81 -12.11
CA ILE A 445 -18.75 -11.01 -12.01
C ILE A 445 -17.93 -11.32 -13.26
N LYS A 446 -17.41 -10.29 -13.93
CA LYS A 446 -16.62 -10.48 -15.15
C LYS A 446 -15.46 -11.44 -14.89
N GLY A 447 -15.26 -12.42 -15.78
CA GLY A 447 -14.16 -13.38 -15.65
C GLY A 447 -14.36 -14.48 -14.59
N ARG A 448 -15.51 -14.53 -13.90
CA ARG A 448 -15.81 -15.56 -12.88
C ARG A 448 -17.07 -16.33 -13.19
N GLU A 449 -17.16 -17.54 -12.64
CA GLU A 449 -18.36 -18.36 -12.75
C GLU A 449 -19.55 -17.73 -11.99
N PRO A 450 -20.79 -17.85 -12.51
CA PRO A 450 -21.96 -17.33 -11.82
C PRO A 450 -22.14 -17.91 -10.42
N LEU A 451 -22.30 -17.04 -9.43
CA LEU A 451 -22.48 -17.44 -8.03
C LEU A 451 -23.93 -17.25 -7.60
N LYS A 452 -24.61 -18.35 -7.26
CA LYS A 452 -25.96 -18.28 -6.67
C LYS A 452 -25.85 -17.97 -5.18
N HIS A 453 -26.19 -16.73 -4.80
CA HIS A 453 -26.13 -16.28 -3.41
C HIS A 453 -27.20 -15.23 -3.12
N GLY A 454 -27.97 -15.46 -2.06
CA GLY A 454 -29.06 -14.59 -1.60
C GLY A 454 -30.47 -15.02 -2.02
N TRP A 455 -31.39 -14.05 -2.00
CA TRP A 455 -32.82 -14.22 -2.31
C TRP A 455 -33.33 -13.02 -3.11
N LYS A 456 -34.44 -13.22 -3.84
CA LYS A 456 -35.03 -12.23 -4.75
C LYS A 456 -35.23 -10.82 -4.15
N ASP A 457 -35.64 -10.75 -2.89
CA ASP A 457 -35.95 -9.47 -2.22
C ASP A 457 -34.86 -9.04 -1.21
N ALA A 458 -33.69 -9.67 -1.27
CA ALA A 458 -32.54 -9.25 -0.46
C ALA A 458 -31.88 -8.01 -1.05
N ILE A 459 -31.20 -7.23 -0.21
CA ILE A 459 -30.41 -6.07 -0.63
C ILE A 459 -28.97 -6.55 -0.81
N PRO A 460 -28.34 -6.44 -1.99
CA PRO A 460 -26.91 -6.69 -2.11
C PRO A 460 -26.12 -5.72 -1.21
N VAL A 461 -25.01 -6.17 -0.63
CA VAL A 461 -24.15 -5.38 0.27
C VAL A 461 -22.70 -5.83 0.12
N PRO A 462 -22.13 -5.86 -1.10
CA PRO A 462 -20.78 -6.36 -1.29
C PRO A 462 -19.76 -5.43 -0.62
N ALA A 463 -18.80 -6.01 0.09
CA ALA A 463 -17.66 -5.33 0.72
C ALA A 463 -16.59 -6.38 1.09
N ASP A 464 -15.38 -5.93 1.42
CA ASP A 464 -14.28 -6.78 1.95
C ASP A 464 -14.45 -6.97 3.46
N TYR A 465 -15.24 -7.97 3.88
CA TYR A 465 -15.58 -8.22 5.27
C TYR A 465 -14.51 -9.00 6.04
N ASP A 466 -13.68 -9.79 5.36
CA ASP A 466 -12.62 -10.57 6.02
C ASP A 466 -11.22 -9.93 5.94
N GLY A 467 -11.05 -8.93 5.08
CA GLY A 467 -9.84 -8.14 4.90
C GLY A 467 -8.81 -8.81 4.00
N ASP A 468 -9.18 -9.75 3.14
CA ASP A 468 -8.26 -10.38 2.18
C ASP A 468 -8.02 -9.52 0.92
N GLY A 469 -8.61 -8.32 0.87
CA GLY A 469 -8.52 -7.36 -0.22
C GLY A 469 -9.51 -7.62 -1.35
N ARG A 470 -10.30 -8.69 -1.27
CA ARG A 470 -11.37 -9.00 -2.21
C ARG A 470 -12.70 -8.53 -1.64
N THR A 471 -13.61 -8.24 -2.54
CA THR A 471 -14.99 -7.93 -2.19
C THR A 471 -15.80 -9.21 -2.12
N GLU A 472 -16.46 -9.48 -1.00
CA GLU A 472 -17.37 -10.63 -0.91
C GLU A 472 -18.72 -10.30 -1.56
N PRO A 473 -19.26 -11.21 -2.39
CA PRO A 473 -20.67 -11.21 -2.73
C PRO A 473 -21.52 -11.41 -1.46
N ALA A 474 -22.29 -10.40 -1.07
CA ALA A 474 -23.09 -10.44 0.15
C ALA A 474 -24.48 -9.84 -0.02
N VAL A 475 -25.46 -10.33 0.76
CA VAL A 475 -26.82 -9.77 0.79
C VAL A 475 -27.31 -9.57 2.23
N TRP A 476 -28.06 -8.50 2.48
CA TRP A 476 -28.85 -8.32 3.70
C TRP A 476 -30.30 -8.72 3.46
N ARG A 477 -30.76 -9.74 4.20
CA ARG A 477 -32.08 -10.32 4.02
C ARG A 477 -33.09 -9.67 4.96
N ARG A 478 -34.01 -8.90 4.38
CA ARG A 478 -35.05 -8.13 5.10
C ARG A 478 -35.99 -8.99 5.93
N GLN A 479 -36.26 -10.22 5.51
CA GLN A 479 -37.24 -11.07 6.18
C GLN A 479 -36.77 -11.56 7.56
N ASN A 480 -35.46 -11.54 7.83
CA ASN A 480 -34.88 -12.00 9.09
C ASN A 480 -33.70 -11.14 9.59
N ASN A 481 -33.47 -9.97 8.99
CA ASN A 481 -32.45 -9.01 9.38
C ASN A 481 -31.05 -9.64 9.51
N THR A 482 -30.71 -10.51 8.57
CA THR A 482 -29.45 -11.28 8.58
C THR A 482 -28.61 -10.92 7.37
N TRP A 483 -27.33 -10.66 7.60
CA TRP A 483 -26.29 -10.53 6.60
C TRP A 483 -25.83 -11.92 6.18
N TYR A 484 -25.82 -12.19 4.88
CA TYR A 484 -25.33 -13.42 4.29
C TYR A 484 -24.14 -13.07 3.41
N ILE A 485 -22.94 -13.36 3.89
CA ILE A 485 -21.68 -12.99 3.26
C ILE A 485 -21.07 -14.28 2.72
N ALA A 486 -20.86 -14.36 1.41
CA ALA A 486 -20.25 -15.54 0.79
C ALA A 486 -18.87 -15.79 1.42
N GLU A 487 -18.53 -17.05 1.67
CA GLU A 487 -17.22 -17.49 2.19
C GLU A 487 -16.87 -17.04 3.64
N VAL A 488 -17.58 -16.05 4.19
CA VAL A 488 -17.41 -15.56 5.58
C VAL A 488 -18.47 -16.12 6.52
N GLY A 489 -19.76 -16.04 6.16
CA GLY A 489 -20.86 -16.61 6.96
C GLY A 489 -22.09 -15.72 7.12
N ASN A 490 -22.94 -16.10 8.08
CA ASN A 490 -24.25 -15.49 8.30
C ASN A 490 -24.29 -14.78 9.65
N VAL A 491 -24.63 -13.49 9.66
CA VAL A 491 -24.62 -12.66 10.87
C VAL A 491 -25.97 -11.97 11.05
N PRO A 492 -26.77 -12.36 12.06
CA PRO A 492 -27.99 -11.65 12.42
C PRO A 492 -27.65 -10.27 12.99
N PHE A 493 -27.95 -9.20 12.26
CA PHE A 493 -27.67 -7.84 12.70
C PHE A 493 -28.58 -6.81 12.02
N GLY A 494 -29.10 -5.89 12.84
CA GLY A 494 -30.14 -4.93 12.47
C GLY A 494 -31.55 -5.43 12.79
N ILE A 495 -32.54 -4.58 12.51
CA ILE A 495 -33.96 -4.89 12.65
C ILE A 495 -34.74 -4.48 11.40
N THR A 496 -36.01 -4.86 11.34
CA THR A 496 -36.90 -4.49 10.23
C THR A 496 -37.01 -2.98 10.10
N GLY A 497 -36.75 -2.45 8.90
CA GLY A 497 -36.78 -1.01 8.60
C GLY A 497 -35.41 -0.33 8.64
N ASP A 498 -34.36 -1.04 9.07
CA ASP A 498 -32.98 -0.58 8.98
C ASP A 498 -32.49 -0.55 7.52
N ILE A 499 -31.54 0.34 7.25
CA ILE A 499 -30.85 0.50 5.95
C ILE A 499 -29.42 -0.02 6.11
N PRO A 500 -29.00 -1.08 5.41
CA PRO A 500 -27.64 -1.59 5.51
C PRO A 500 -26.66 -0.70 4.75
N VAL A 501 -25.51 -0.45 5.36
CA VAL A 501 -24.47 0.48 4.90
C VAL A 501 -23.08 -0.03 5.31
N PRO A 502 -22.58 -1.13 4.71
CA PRO A 502 -21.27 -1.66 5.06
C PRO A 502 -20.13 -0.67 4.75
N GLY A 503 -19.02 -0.80 5.46
CA GLY A 503 -17.81 0.01 5.25
C GLY A 503 -16.83 -0.15 6.41
N ASP A 504 -15.58 0.27 6.25
CA ASP A 504 -14.55 0.19 7.31
C ASP A 504 -14.71 1.32 8.33
N TYR A 505 -15.59 1.15 9.33
CA TYR A 505 -15.90 2.18 10.31
C TYR A 505 -14.86 2.27 11.43
N ASN A 506 -14.09 1.21 11.65
CA ASN A 506 -13.09 1.13 12.72
C ASN A 506 -11.66 1.51 12.23
N GLY A 507 -11.40 1.49 10.93
CA GLY A 507 -10.12 1.83 10.29
C GLY A 507 -9.11 0.68 10.27
N ASP A 508 -9.54 -0.58 10.38
CA ASP A 508 -8.67 -1.76 10.40
C ASP A 508 -8.47 -2.41 9.03
N GLY A 509 -9.05 -1.81 7.98
CA GLY A 509 -8.99 -2.27 6.60
C GLY A 509 -10.05 -3.33 6.26
N LYS A 510 -11.00 -3.62 7.15
CA LYS A 510 -12.13 -4.52 6.90
C LYS A 510 -13.44 -3.75 6.93
N ALA A 511 -14.41 -4.18 6.15
CA ALA A 511 -15.75 -3.64 6.22
C ALA A 511 -16.51 -4.21 7.43
N GLU A 512 -17.08 -3.33 8.25
CA GLU A 512 -18.11 -3.71 9.20
C GLU A 512 -19.49 -3.76 8.55
N MET A 513 -20.31 -4.66 9.07
CA MET A 513 -21.76 -4.58 8.88
C MET A 513 -22.29 -3.41 9.70
N ALA A 514 -22.89 -2.41 9.04
CA ALA A 514 -23.52 -1.30 9.72
C ALA A 514 -24.93 -1.05 9.18
N VAL A 515 -25.78 -0.46 10.02
CA VAL A 515 -27.14 -0.07 9.67
C VAL A 515 -27.45 1.35 10.13
N PHE A 516 -28.14 2.11 9.28
CA PHE A 516 -28.83 3.34 9.69
C PHE A 516 -30.30 3.02 9.95
N ARG A 517 -30.83 3.52 11.07
CA ARG A 517 -32.22 3.31 11.48
C ARG A 517 -33.02 4.61 11.33
N PRO A 518 -33.84 4.76 10.27
CA PRO A 518 -34.59 5.99 10.03
C PRO A 518 -35.60 6.31 11.14
N SER A 519 -36.11 5.30 11.86
CA SER A 519 -37.13 5.49 12.90
C SER A 519 -36.63 6.24 14.14
N ASN A 520 -35.31 6.27 14.37
CA ASN A 520 -34.71 7.00 15.48
C ASN A 520 -33.46 7.83 15.11
N GLY A 521 -33.04 7.80 13.84
CA GLY A 521 -31.87 8.54 13.36
C GLY A 521 -30.52 8.01 13.84
N ALA A 522 -30.48 6.79 14.38
CA ALA A 522 -29.25 6.20 14.92
C ALA A 522 -28.56 5.28 13.91
N TRP A 523 -27.23 5.24 14.01
CA TRP A 523 -26.34 4.32 13.30
C TRP A 523 -25.86 3.25 14.27
N TYR A 524 -25.85 2.01 13.82
CA TYR A 524 -25.35 0.86 14.57
C TYR A 524 -24.30 0.14 13.73
N VAL A 525 -23.10 -0.02 14.28
CA VAL A 525 -21.99 -0.74 13.65
C VAL A 525 -21.79 -2.03 14.42
N TYR A 526 -21.73 -3.16 13.71
CA TYR A 526 -21.53 -4.46 14.33
C TYR A 526 -20.19 -4.49 15.09
N GLY A 527 -20.20 -5.01 16.32
CA GLY A 527 -19.02 -4.99 17.20
C GLY A 527 -18.82 -3.69 17.99
N SER A 528 -19.47 -2.58 17.60
CA SER A 528 -19.47 -1.35 18.41
C SER A 528 -20.44 -1.47 19.60
N LYS A 529 -20.04 -0.90 20.75
CA LYS A 529 -20.91 -0.80 21.93
C LYS A 529 -21.86 0.39 21.88
N ASP A 530 -21.44 1.45 21.19
CA ASP A 530 -22.15 2.71 21.13
C ASP A 530 -22.76 2.93 19.75
N SER A 531 -23.98 3.47 19.73
CA SER A 531 -24.62 3.96 18.52
C SER A 531 -24.27 5.42 18.29
N VAL A 532 -24.18 5.84 17.02
CA VAL A 532 -24.00 7.25 16.65
C VAL A 532 -25.37 7.85 16.32
N LEU A 533 -25.78 8.90 17.03
CA LEU A 533 -27.04 9.59 16.75
C LEU A 533 -26.79 10.71 15.72
N LEU A 534 -27.04 10.39 14.45
CA LEU A 534 -26.85 11.30 13.32
C LEU A 534 -27.90 11.03 12.24
N GLY A 535 -29.10 11.57 12.43
CA GLY A 535 -30.17 11.44 11.44
C GLY A 535 -31.49 12.02 11.93
N GLN A 536 -32.33 12.36 10.98
CA GLN A 536 -33.71 12.82 11.16
C GLN A 536 -34.63 12.10 10.17
N PRO A 537 -35.96 12.09 10.40
CA PRO A 537 -36.90 11.50 9.45
C PRO A 537 -36.73 12.07 8.04
N GLY A 538 -36.49 11.20 7.06
CA GLY A 538 -36.30 11.57 5.65
C GLY A 538 -34.84 11.77 5.22
N ASP A 539 -33.89 11.74 6.16
CA ASP A 539 -32.46 11.72 5.86
C ASP A 539 -32.07 10.41 5.16
N ILE A 540 -31.04 10.49 4.30
CA ILE A 540 -30.49 9.37 3.53
C ILE A 540 -29.07 9.11 4.05
N PRO A 541 -28.74 7.87 4.48
CA PRO A 541 -27.38 7.58 4.93
C PRO A 541 -26.42 7.59 3.74
N VAL A 542 -25.30 8.29 3.86
CA VAL A 542 -24.27 8.47 2.82
C VAL A 542 -22.88 8.36 3.46
N PRO A 543 -22.56 7.23 4.10
CA PRO A 543 -21.29 7.08 4.83
C PRO A 543 -20.08 7.27 3.90
N GLY A 544 -18.97 7.75 4.44
CA GLY A 544 -17.73 8.00 3.69
C GLY A 544 -16.61 8.54 4.56
N ASP A 545 -15.38 8.52 4.04
CA ASP A 545 -14.21 9.14 4.66
C ASP A 545 -14.09 10.62 4.21
N TYR A 546 -15.09 11.44 4.56
CA TYR A 546 -15.10 12.86 4.15
C TYR A 546 -14.01 13.71 4.85
N LEU A 547 -13.39 13.17 5.90
CA LEU A 547 -12.37 13.86 6.70
C LEU A 547 -10.94 13.43 6.34
N GLY A 548 -10.77 12.30 5.64
CA GLY A 548 -9.48 11.74 5.26
C GLY A 548 -8.79 10.96 6.40
N GLU A 549 -9.55 10.50 7.39
CA GLU A 549 -9.04 9.84 8.60
C GLU A 549 -8.64 8.38 8.39
N GLY A 550 -8.99 7.79 7.23
CA GLY A 550 -8.70 6.40 6.90
C GLY A 550 -9.74 5.41 7.36
N LYS A 551 -10.94 5.90 7.65
CA LYS A 551 -12.09 5.09 8.02
C LYS A 551 -13.37 5.79 7.57
N ILE A 552 -14.40 5.00 7.40
CA ILE A 552 -15.74 5.42 7.07
C ILE A 552 -16.42 6.00 8.30
N HIS A 553 -17.11 7.12 8.14
CA HIS A 553 -17.91 7.70 9.21
C HIS A 553 -19.39 7.79 8.83
N PRO A 554 -20.30 7.74 9.83
CA PRO A 554 -21.68 8.14 9.65
C PRO A 554 -21.81 9.53 9.05
N ALA A 555 -22.64 9.65 8.01
CA ALA A 555 -23.01 10.90 7.38
C ALA A 555 -24.40 10.77 6.77
N VAL A 556 -25.21 11.83 6.81
CA VAL A 556 -26.56 11.84 6.23
C VAL A 556 -26.73 12.97 5.22
N TYR A 557 -27.35 12.68 4.09
CA TYR A 557 -27.88 13.68 3.18
C TYR A 557 -29.31 14.04 3.58
N ARG A 558 -29.57 15.34 3.74
CA ARG A 558 -30.90 15.87 4.03
C ARG A 558 -31.46 16.61 2.82
N PRO A 559 -32.45 16.03 2.11
CA PRO A 559 -33.04 16.66 0.93
C PRO A 559 -33.66 18.04 1.19
N GLN A 560 -34.20 18.26 2.39
CA GLN A 560 -34.86 19.52 2.75
C GLN A 560 -33.90 20.70 2.81
N THR A 561 -32.62 20.45 3.10
CA THR A 561 -31.59 21.50 3.21
C THR A 561 -30.59 21.45 2.07
N GLY A 562 -30.57 20.38 1.27
CA GLY A 562 -29.58 20.21 0.20
C GLY A 562 -28.15 20.13 0.75
N ALA A 563 -27.94 19.36 1.82
CA ALA A 563 -26.63 19.25 2.46
C ALA A 563 -26.38 17.88 3.10
N LEU A 564 -25.11 17.48 3.14
CA LEU A 564 -24.60 16.39 3.96
C LEU A 564 -24.27 16.91 5.36
N TYR A 565 -24.62 16.14 6.37
CA TYR A 565 -24.25 16.35 7.78
C TYR A 565 -23.31 15.24 8.21
N LEU A 566 -22.11 15.60 8.64
CA LEU A 566 -21.09 14.67 9.09
C LEU A 566 -21.19 14.45 10.61
N HIS A 567 -20.68 13.31 11.09
CA HIS A 567 -20.66 12.95 12.52
C HIS A 567 -19.95 13.97 13.42
N ASN A 568 -19.01 14.77 12.89
CA ASN A 568 -18.28 15.81 13.63
C ASN A 568 -19.02 17.16 13.66
N GLY A 569 -20.23 17.25 13.10
CA GLY A 569 -21.04 18.47 13.02
C GLY A 569 -20.79 19.34 11.79
N GLN A 570 -19.80 19.02 10.96
CA GLN A 570 -19.57 19.73 9.70
C GLN A 570 -20.72 19.49 8.72
N THR A 571 -21.05 20.52 7.94
CA THR A 571 -22.08 20.47 6.91
C THR A 571 -21.46 20.74 5.54
N LEU A 572 -21.75 19.88 4.56
CA LEU A 572 -21.29 20.02 3.18
C LEU A 572 -22.49 20.29 2.26
N PRO A 573 -22.58 21.47 1.61
CA PRO A 573 -23.67 21.75 0.66
C PRO A 573 -23.61 20.84 -0.56
N VAL A 574 -24.74 20.23 -0.92
CA VAL A 574 -24.88 19.34 -2.08
C VAL A 574 -26.26 19.49 -2.69
N ALA A 575 -26.31 20.04 -3.91
CA ALA A 575 -27.54 20.15 -4.67
C ALA A 575 -27.89 18.80 -5.32
N ALA A 576 -28.61 17.94 -4.59
CA ALA A 576 -29.06 16.65 -5.06
C ALA A 576 -30.54 16.40 -4.76
N THR A 577 -31.09 15.31 -5.30
CA THR A 577 -32.30 14.68 -4.78
C THR A 577 -31.91 13.34 -4.16
N ARG A 578 -32.90 12.62 -3.64
CA ARG A 578 -32.70 11.25 -3.17
C ARG A 578 -32.19 10.32 -4.27
N GLU A 579 -32.68 10.53 -5.48
CA GLU A 579 -32.38 9.71 -6.65
C GLU A 579 -30.98 10.01 -7.17
N THR A 580 -30.60 11.30 -7.19
CA THR A 580 -29.36 11.77 -7.85
C THR A 580 -28.12 11.75 -6.97
N ILE A 581 -28.24 11.70 -5.63
CA ILE A 581 -27.08 11.55 -4.74
C ILE A 581 -26.43 10.18 -4.93
N VAL A 582 -25.12 10.14 -5.21
CA VAL A 582 -24.42 8.88 -5.58
C VAL A 582 -23.84 8.15 -4.36
N ASN A 583 -23.49 8.89 -3.30
CA ASN A 583 -22.80 8.37 -2.11
C ASN A 583 -23.58 7.32 -1.30
N LEU A 584 -24.87 7.12 -1.58
CA LEU A 584 -25.56 5.88 -1.24
C LEU A 584 -25.72 5.06 -2.52
N PRO A 585 -25.05 3.90 -2.64
CA PRO A 585 -25.13 3.09 -3.85
C PRO A 585 -26.57 2.74 -4.27
N TYR A 586 -26.80 2.68 -5.60
CA TYR A 586 -28.13 2.49 -6.19
C TYR A 586 -28.89 1.28 -5.65
N HIS A 587 -28.19 0.16 -5.45
CA HIS A 587 -28.77 -1.10 -5.00
C HIS A 587 -29.40 -1.02 -3.60
N ILE A 588 -28.82 -0.22 -2.70
CA ILE A 588 -29.42 0.09 -1.40
C ILE A 588 -30.58 1.07 -1.58
N LYS A 589 -30.37 2.18 -2.33
CA LYS A 589 -31.41 3.20 -2.59
C LYS A 589 -32.71 2.61 -3.12
N ARG A 590 -32.65 1.89 -4.26
CA ARG A 590 -33.79 1.27 -4.95
C ARG A 590 -34.59 0.33 -4.05
N SER A 591 -33.91 -0.33 -3.12
CA SER A 591 -34.55 -1.33 -2.28
C SER A 591 -35.33 -0.66 -1.15
N VAL A 592 -34.83 0.47 -0.62
CA VAL A 592 -35.34 1.09 0.61
C VAL A 592 -36.32 2.22 0.32
N PHE A 593 -36.06 3.02 -0.71
CA PHE A 593 -36.84 4.21 -1.07
C PHE A 593 -37.53 4.00 -2.40
#